data_AF-A0A938U873-F1
#
_entry.id   AF-A0A938U873-F1
#
_cell.length_a   1.000
_cell.length_b   1.000
_cell.length_c   1.000
_cell.angle_alpha   90.00
_cell.angle_beta   90.00
_cell.angle_gamma   90.00
#
_symmetry.space_group_name_H-M   'P 1'
#
loop_
_entity.id
_entity.type
_entity.pdbx_description
1 polymer ?
#
loop_
_entity_poly.entity_id
_entity_poly.type
_entity_poly.pdbx_seq_one_letter_code
_entity_poly.pdbx_strand_id
1 'polypeptide(L)'
;MQVIHRLTIVVVLALVTWLPACVPLPPPGVGTVPGVQDHAYTLFQEAEDHYRRHAYRQAYQRYAAYLQRYPQGQDAVRARLREAECLGLLGDWEGSLRRYQSLSERRLEPETAQQARYGVGRAAFKLGRHQYAVQVLESLTAGSLSPQMRFSTNALLTEIALKEGKVAPAFARLRLAGFDLAAGDQEWFDDLKSRLVQQATSQELEQLADLYRDTPLSAALLARLVRLAQEQGRTQDARQWLNALKERFPDSPELQNLTRPVGRRAVVCLLPLSGDFAEAGRKVKQGMELAAQAGGVELQFQDCPADPEAAAKLVRELAQTPHYLAIIGPLTSGNAQAAAKAAQEGGIPLLCLAQRSGVTAAGHLVFQIALTPRAQVRELVRFAMTSRGAKRFAVFAPESPYGRALTQAFKEEVEAQGGVLAARETYAPGTQDFTLDLGSLLTAYKPGTEGQPTFDALFIPDDAPTVAAIVEEMADSPLSKILILGTNLAHPGGAQKKEVKHLEGVVFTDVFFKGDTLPATQKFVTAFEQRHSA
;
A
#
# COMPACT_ATOMS: atom_id res chain seq x y z
N MET A 1 -82.68 -14.52 -30.29
CA MET A 1 -82.89 -13.67 -29.10
C MET A 1 -81.88 -12.53 -29.19
N GLN A 2 -82.10 -11.37 -29.84
CA GLN A 2 -83.13 -10.32 -29.63
C GLN A 2 -83.14 -9.88 -28.15
N VAL A 3 -82.95 -8.63 -27.68
CA VAL A 3 -83.16 -7.21 -28.12
C VAL A 3 -82.32 -6.34 -27.13
N ILE A 4 -81.42 -5.40 -27.45
CA ILE A 4 -81.52 -4.00 -27.96
C ILE A 4 -81.96 -2.90 -26.92
N HIS A 5 -81.25 -1.74 -26.98
CA HIS A 5 -81.57 -0.34 -26.53
C HIS A 5 -81.17 0.12 -25.10
N ARG A 6 -80.72 1.37 -24.82
CA ARG A 6 -80.35 2.59 -25.57
C ARG A 6 -79.69 3.62 -24.61
N LEU A 7 -78.83 4.48 -25.16
CA LEU A 7 -78.35 5.77 -24.60
C LEU A 7 -79.50 6.73 -24.21
N THR A 8 -79.33 7.59 -23.19
CA THR A 8 -79.62 9.05 -23.28
C THR A 8 -78.91 9.86 -22.16
N ILE A 9 -78.27 10.97 -22.55
CA ILE A 9 -77.71 12.07 -21.73
C ILE A 9 -78.84 13.08 -21.41
N VAL A 10 -78.70 13.92 -20.36
CA VAL A 10 -79.05 15.38 -20.26
C VAL A 10 -79.50 15.78 -18.82
N VAL A 11 -78.70 16.60 -18.07
CA VAL A 11 -78.99 18.00 -17.56
C VAL A 11 -79.84 18.03 -16.25
N VAL A 12 -79.70 18.88 -15.21
CA VAL A 12 -78.89 20.05 -14.80
C VAL A 12 -79.27 20.43 -13.33
N LEU A 13 -78.35 21.09 -12.61
CA LEU A 13 -78.45 22.00 -11.43
C LEU A 13 -79.48 21.84 -10.28
N ALA A 14 -78.97 21.97 -9.04
CA ALA A 14 -79.45 22.90 -7.99
C ALA A 14 -78.32 23.14 -6.94
N LEU A 15 -77.67 24.31 -6.84
CA LEU A 15 -78.03 25.57 -6.12
C LEU A 15 -77.83 25.56 -4.58
N VAL A 16 -76.66 26.10 -4.20
CA VAL A 16 -76.21 26.90 -3.03
C VAL A 16 -77.26 27.35 -1.97
N THR A 17 -76.94 27.22 -0.67
CA THR A 17 -76.87 28.28 0.40
C THR A 17 -76.75 27.64 1.83
N TRP A 18 -75.62 27.76 2.54
CA TRP A 18 -75.21 28.71 3.63
C TRP A 18 -75.51 28.31 5.12
N LEU A 19 -74.45 27.81 5.80
CA LEU A 19 -73.91 28.08 7.18
C LEU A 19 -74.76 27.83 8.46
N PRO A 20 -74.16 27.77 9.69
CA PRO A 20 -72.85 27.27 10.13
C PRO A 20 -72.92 26.37 11.41
N ALA A 21 -71.90 25.54 11.65
CA ALA A 21 -71.60 25.04 13.01
C ALA A 21 -70.08 25.13 13.24
N CYS A 22 -69.68 25.87 14.28
CA CYS A 22 -68.29 26.01 14.70
C CYS A 22 -67.71 24.64 15.07
N VAL A 23 -66.68 24.21 14.33
CA VAL A 23 -65.77 23.14 14.74
C VAL A 23 -64.44 23.82 15.08
N PRO A 24 -63.81 23.51 16.23
CA PRO A 24 -62.54 24.13 16.62
C PRO A 24 -61.43 23.73 15.64
N LEU A 25 -60.59 24.70 15.25
CA LEU A 25 -59.42 24.46 14.41
C LEU A 25 -58.49 23.44 15.10
N PRO A 26 -58.07 22.36 14.41
CA PRO A 26 -56.91 21.60 14.85
C PRO A 26 -55.65 22.48 14.73
N PRO A 27 -54.63 22.29 15.59
CA PRO A 27 -53.38 23.03 15.49
C PRO A 27 -52.78 22.79 14.10
N PRO A 28 -52.11 23.79 13.50
CA PRO A 28 -51.53 23.64 12.18
C PRO A 28 -50.52 22.50 12.20
N GLY A 29 -50.89 21.40 11.53
CA GLY A 29 -49.95 20.36 11.18
C GLY A 29 -48.84 20.98 10.34
N VAL A 30 -47.60 20.75 10.74
CA VAL A 30 -46.43 21.09 9.96
C VAL A 30 -46.50 20.29 8.66
N GLY A 31 -47.11 20.86 7.63
CA GLY A 31 -47.10 20.33 6.28
C GLY A 31 -45.66 20.37 5.77
N THR A 32 -45.09 19.21 5.47
CA THR A 32 -43.80 19.11 4.78
C THR A 32 -43.94 19.69 3.38
N VAL A 33 -43.17 20.74 3.09
CA VAL A 33 -43.07 21.33 1.76
C VAL A 33 -42.43 20.29 0.81
N PRO A 34 -43.07 19.92 -0.31
CA PRO A 34 -42.61 18.82 -1.19
C PRO A 34 -41.18 18.93 -1.72
N GLY A 35 -40.55 20.12 -1.71
CA GLY A 35 -39.16 20.30 -2.17
C GLY A 35 -38.07 20.08 -1.11
N VAL A 36 -38.39 20.08 0.19
CA VAL A 36 -37.37 20.02 1.26
C VAL A 36 -36.88 18.60 1.51
N GLN A 37 -37.77 17.60 1.41
CA GLN A 37 -37.42 16.18 1.55
C GLN A 37 -36.51 15.71 0.41
N ASP A 38 -36.81 16.12 -0.83
CA ASP A 38 -35.99 15.78 -2.00
C ASP A 38 -34.55 16.33 -1.87
N HIS A 39 -34.38 17.59 -1.44
CA HIS A 39 -33.05 18.17 -1.27
C HIS A 39 -32.26 17.55 -0.11
N ALA A 40 -32.92 17.21 1.00
CA ALA A 40 -32.27 16.51 2.10
C ALA A 40 -31.77 15.12 1.67
N TYR A 41 -32.61 14.39 0.92
CA TYR A 41 -32.25 13.10 0.36
C TYR A 41 -31.07 13.19 -0.61
N THR A 42 -31.10 14.14 -1.56
CA THR A 42 -30.00 14.33 -2.53
C THR A 42 -28.66 14.59 -1.82
N LEU A 43 -28.64 15.51 -0.85
CA LEU A 43 -27.42 15.87 -0.13
C LEU A 43 -26.84 14.69 0.68
N PHE A 44 -27.70 13.86 1.27
CA PHE A 44 -27.27 12.65 1.96
C PHE A 44 -26.71 11.60 0.98
N GLN A 45 -27.37 11.40 -0.17
CA GLN A 45 -26.91 10.45 -1.20
C GLN A 45 -25.58 10.87 -1.82
N GLU A 46 -25.33 12.16 -2.03
CA GLU A 46 -24.02 12.68 -2.44
C GLU A 46 -22.92 12.32 -1.43
N ALA A 47 -23.22 12.44 -0.13
CA ALA A 47 -22.28 12.06 0.92
C ALA A 47 -21.96 10.56 0.91
N GLU A 48 -22.98 9.71 0.72
CA GLU A 48 -22.82 8.24 0.61
C GLU A 48 -22.07 7.83 -0.68
N ASP A 49 -22.23 8.54 -1.80
CA ASP A 49 -21.44 8.31 -3.01
C ASP A 49 -19.95 8.63 -2.80
N HIS A 50 -19.64 9.77 -2.20
CA HIS A 50 -18.26 10.08 -1.82
C HIS A 50 -17.68 9.03 -0.85
N TYR A 51 -18.49 8.58 0.13
CA TYR A 51 -18.08 7.56 1.09
C TYR A 51 -17.73 6.23 0.39
N ARG A 52 -18.59 5.77 -0.53
CA ARG A 52 -18.38 4.52 -1.29
C ARG A 52 -17.16 4.57 -2.21
N ARG A 53 -16.78 5.76 -2.70
CA ARG A 53 -15.57 5.97 -3.51
C ARG A 53 -14.31 6.19 -2.67
N HIS A 54 -14.37 5.97 -1.36
CA HIS A 54 -13.28 6.21 -0.40
C HIS A 54 -12.79 7.68 -0.35
N ALA A 55 -13.60 8.62 -0.83
CA ALA A 55 -13.34 10.05 -0.80
C ALA A 55 -13.76 10.63 0.57
N TYR A 56 -13.14 10.13 1.65
CA TYR A 56 -13.62 10.35 3.02
C TYR A 56 -13.63 11.81 3.47
N ARG A 57 -12.71 12.63 2.95
CA ARG A 57 -12.67 14.08 3.24
C ARG A 57 -13.90 14.77 2.65
N GLN A 58 -14.23 14.48 1.39
CA GLN A 58 -15.42 15.01 0.73
C GLN A 58 -16.70 14.47 1.38
N ALA A 59 -16.73 13.17 1.70
CA ALA A 59 -17.86 12.55 2.39
C ALA A 59 -18.15 13.23 3.74
N TYR A 60 -17.11 13.43 4.56
CA TYR A 60 -17.22 14.14 5.84
C TYR A 60 -17.81 15.54 5.67
N GLN A 61 -17.30 16.33 4.71
CA GLN A 61 -17.80 17.68 4.42
C GLN A 61 -19.29 17.67 4.02
N ARG A 62 -19.72 16.69 3.22
CA ARG A 62 -21.13 16.55 2.79
C ARG A 62 -22.04 16.10 3.94
N TYR A 63 -21.63 15.15 4.77
CA TYR A 63 -22.39 14.79 5.98
C TYR A 63 -22.51 15.97 6.95
N ALA A 64 -21.43 16.72 7.15
CA ALA A 64 -21.45 17.92 8.00
C ALA A 64 -22.43 18.98 7.45
N ALA A 65 -22.42 19.23 6.13
CA ALA A 65 -23.36 20.13 5.47
C ALA A 65 -24.82 19.66 5.62
N TYR A 66 -25.06 18.35 5.45
CA TYR A 66 -26.38 17.75 5.70
C TYR A 66 -26.84 17.98 7.13
N LEU A 67 -25.99 17.70 8.12
CA LEU A 67 -26.33 17.83 9.54
C LEU A 67 -26.52 19.28 9.98
N GLN A 68 -25.82 20.23 9.36
CA GLN A 68 -26.00 21.66 9.60
C GLN A 68 -27.39 22.13 9.16
N ARG A 69 -27.86 21.64 8.01
CA ARG A 69 -29.14 22.05 7.41
C ARG A 69 -30.34 21.23 7.91
N TYR A 70 -30.13 19.95 8.21
CA TYR A 70 -31.14 18.99 8.62
C TYR A 70 -30.72 18.21 9.88
N PRO A 71 -30.50 18.90 11.02
CA PRO A 71 -29.99 18.25 12.24
C PRO A 71 -30.92 17.19 12.83
N GLN A 72 -32.21 17.26 12.53
CA GLN A 72 -33.24 16.27 12.92
C GLN A 72 -33.84 15.55 11.71
N GLY A 73 -33.17 15.58 10.55
CA GLY A 73 -33.61 14.87 9.35
C GLY A 73 -33.65 13.35 9.54
N GLN A 74 -34.37 12.66 8.66
CA GLN A 74 -34.54 11.20 8.72
C GLN A 74 -33.22 10.43 8.77
N ASP A 75 -32.20 10.88 8.02
CA ASP A 75 -30.88 10.26 7.96
C ASP A 75 -29.87 10.88 8.93
N ALA A 76 -30.28 11.82 9.80
CA ALA A 76 -29.36 12.57 10.66
C ALA A 76 -28.63 11.70 11.68
N VAL A 77 -29.19 10.56 12.08
CA VAL A 77 -28.48 9.60 12.94
C VAL A 77 -27.39 8.86 12.14
N ARG A 78 -27.74 8.39 10.94
CA ARG A 78 -26.80 7.69 10.04
C ARG A 78 -25.68 8.61 9.58
N ALA A 79 -25.99 9.85 9.22
CA ALA A 79 -25.01 10.86 8.84
C ALA A 79 -24.01 11.15 9.96
N ARG A 80 -24.44 11.21 11.23
CA ARG A 80 -23.53 11.39 12.37
C ARG A 80 -22.63 10.17 12.59
N LEU A 81 -23.17 8.97 12.40
CA LEU A 81 -22.37 7.74 12.47
C LEU A 81 -21.29 7.73 11.38
N ARG A 82 -21.65 8.13 10.15
CA ARG A 82 -20.71 8.28 9.03
C ARG A 82 -19.70 9.40 9.24
N GLU A 83 -20.10 10.53 9.83
CA GLU A 83 -19.18 11.61 10.21
C GLU A 83 -18.10 11.09 11.18
N ALA A 84 -18.51 10.37 12.22
CA ALA A 84 -17.61 9.74 13.20
C ALA A 84 -16.66 8.73 12.54
N GLU A 85 -17.17 7.92 11.61
CA GLU A 85 -16.39 6.96 10.85
C GLU A 85 -15.35 7.63 9.93
N CYS A 86 -15.77 8.63 9.16
CA CYS A 86 -14.89 9.38 8.27
C CYS A 86 -13.73 10.04 9.02
N LEU A 87 -13.99 10.65 10.19
CA LEU A 87 -12.94 11.23 11.02
C LEU A 87 -11.86 10.21 11.36
N GLY A 88 -12.26 9.00 11.77
CA GLY A 88 -11.32 7.92 12.07
C GLY A 88 -10.51 7.50 10.84
N LEU A 89 -11.17 7.34 9.69
CA LEU A 89 -10.52 6.99 8.42
C LEU A 89 -9.55 8.07 7.91
N LEU A 90 -9.76 9.33 8.31
CA LEU A 90 -8.86 10.45 8.05
C LEU A 90 -7.73 10.60 9.10
N GLY A 91 -7.69 9.72 10.11
CA GLY A 91 -6.70 9.71 11.17
C GLY A 91 -7.05 10.53 12.42
N ASP A 92 -8.17 11.25 12.43
CA ASP A 92 -8.67 11.98 13.60
C ASP A 92 -9.46 11.04 14.53
N TRP A 93 -8.73 10.18 15.24
CA TRP A 93 -9.31 9.19 16.14
C TRP A 93 -9.90 9.81 17.41
N GLU A 94 -9.37 10.96 17.86
CA GLU A 94 -9.96 11.69 19.00
C GLU A 94 -11.31 12.31 18.64
N GLY A 95 -11.39 12.96 17.47
CA GLY A 95 -12.63 13.47 16.92
C GLY A 95 -13.64 12.35 16.70
N SER A 96 -13.21 11.25 16.09
CA SER A 96 -14.03 10.05 15.89
C SER A 96 -14.62 9.53 17.21
N LEU A 97 -13.78 9.36 18.25
CA LEU A 97 -14.20 8.91 19.57
C LEU A 97 -15.26 9.84 20.18
N ARG A 98 -15.02 11.15 20.18
CA ARG A 98 -15.97 12.14 20.70
C ARG A 98 -17.32 12.08 19.97
N ARG A 99 -17.31 11.94 18.64
CA ARG A 99 -18.54 11.84 17.85
C ARG A 99 -19.32 10.56 18.17
N TYR A 100 -18.66 9.41 18.26
CA TYR A 100 -19.33 8.17 18.67
C TYR A 100 -19.89 8.22 20.10
N GLN A 101 -19.16 8.84 21.04
CA GLN A 101 -19.67 9.03 22.41
C GLN A 101 -20.90 9.94 22.45
N SER A 102 -20.91 11.03 21.67
CA SER A 102 -22.09 11.92 21.58
C SER A 102 -23.34 11.23 21.01
N LEU A 103 -23.18 10.17 20.22
CA LEU A 103 -24.28 9.34 19.74
C LEU A 103 -24.85 8.47 20.87
N SER A 104 -24.04 8.05 21.84
CA SER A 104 -24.48 7.21 22.96
C SER A 104 -25.41 7.93 23.96
N GLU A 105 -25.42 9.26 23.95
CA GLU A 105 -26.31 10.11 24.77
C GLU A 105 -27.73 10.23 24.19
N ARG A 106 -27.95 9.71 22.98
CA ARG A 106 -29.23 9.76 22.27
C ARG A 106 -29.96 8.44 22.36
N ARG A 107 -31.29 8.47 22.26
CA ARG A 107 -32.09 7.27 22.05
C ARG A 107 -31.88 6.80 20.61
N LEU A 108 -31.14 5.70 20.45
CA LEU A 108 -30.82 5.09 19.16
C LEU A 108 -31.54 3.76 19.00
N GLU A 109 -31.79 3.38 17.75
CA GLU A 109 -32.16 2.01 17.42
C GLU A 109 -31.05 1.03 17.83
N PRO A 110 -31.38 -0.19 18.27
CA PRO A 110 -30.41 -1.13 18.82
C PRO A 110 -29.19 -1.38 17.92
N GLU A 111 -29.39 -1.57 16.62
CA GLU A 111 -28.30 -1.81 15.67
C GLU A 111 -27.35 -0.61 15.55
N THR A 112 -27.90 0.61 15.49
CA THR A 112 -27.09 1.83 15.43
C THR A 112 -26.32 2.05 16.73
N ALA A 113 -26.94 1.75 17.87
CA ALA A 113 -26.27 1.80 19.17
C ALA A 113 -25.09 0.83 19.23
N GLN A 114 -25.24 -0.38 18.69
CA GLN A 114 -24.17 -1.38 18.60
C GLN A 114 -23.02 -0.91 17.69
N GLN A 115 -23.34 -0.36 16.51
CA GLN A 115 -22.34 0.20 15.59
C GLN A 115 -21.57 1.37 16.22
N ALA A 116 -22.26 2.29 16.88
CA ALA A 116 -21.62 3.41 17.56
C ALA A 116 -20.67 2.94 18.67
N ARG A 117 -21.09 1.97 19.49
CA ARG A 117 -20.24 1.37 20.54
C ARG A 117 -19.02 0.65 19.95
N TYR A 118 -19.18 -0.09 18.85
CA TYR A 118 -18.04 -0.69 18.16
C TYR A 118 -17.06 0.39 17.67
N GLY A 119 -17.60 1.49 17.12
CA GLY A 119 -16.84 2.68 16.76
C GLY A 119 -16.04 3.28 17.92
N VAL A 120 -16.65 3.42 19.12
CA VAL A 120 -15.96 3.83 20.35
C VAL A 120 -14.78 2.90 20.64
N GLY A 121 -15.00 1.58 20.63
CA GLY A 121 -13.95 0.59 20.87
C GLY A 121 -12.80 0.67 19.86
N ARG A 122 -13.12 0.79 18.56
CA ARG A 122 -12.15 0.95 17.47
C ARG A 122 -11.32 2.22 17.62
N ALA A 123 -11.96 3.36 17.89
CA ALA A 123 -11.27 4.63 18.06
C ALA A 123 -10.38 4.63 19.33
N ALA A 124 -10.88 4.08 20.44
CA ALA A 124 -10.11 3.91 21.66
C ALA A 124 -8.86 3.04 21.44
N PHE A 125 -8.98 1.94 20.70
CA PHE A 125 -7.84 1.11 20.34
C PHE A 125 -6.80 1.87 19.52
N LYS A 126 -7.23 2.63 18.50
CA LYS A 126 -6.31 3.43 17.66
C LYS A 126 -5.62 4.55 18.44
N LEU A 127 -6.19 5.02 19.54
CA LEU A 127 -5.59 5.96 20.50
C LEU A 127 -4.69 5.29 21.55
N GLY A 128 -4.45 3.98 21.47
CA GLY A 128 -3.66 3.23 22.45
C GLY A 128 -4.37 2.97 23.79
N ARG A 129 -5.67 3.27 23.90
CA ARG A 129 -6.45 3.09 25.13
C ARG A 129 -7.03 1.68 25.21
N HIS A 130 -6.15 0.67 25.27
CA HIS A 130 -6.53 -0.74 25.09
C HIS A 130 -7.53 -1.25 26.14
N GLN A 131 -7.31 -0.95 27.43
CA GLN A 131 -8.23 -1.39 28.49
C GLN A 131 -9.65 -0.87 28.29
N TYR A 132 -9.78 0.42 27.93
CA TYR A 132 -11.07 1.03 27.66
C TYR A 132 -11.71 0.46 26.38
N ALA A 133 -10.91 0.22 25.33
CA ALA A 133 -11.39 -0.42 24.11
C ALA A 133 -11.96 -1.82 24.40
N VAL A 134 -11.24 -2.64 25.17
CA VAL A 134 -11.69 -3.99 25.58
C VAL A 134 -12.99 -3.89 26.37
N GLN A 135 -13.06 -3.05 27.39
CA GLN A 135 -14.28 -2.89 28.21
C GLN A 135 -15.51 -2.56 27.35
N VAL A 136 -15.37 -1.63 26.40
CA VAL A 136 -16.45 -1.24 25.50
C VAL A 136 -16.83 -2.39 24.56
N LEU A 137 -15.85 -3.04 23.93
CA LEU A 137 -16.10 -4.12 22.97
C LEU A 137 -16.65 -5.38 23.63
N GLU A 138 -16.22 -5.73 24.83
CA GLU A 138 -16.76 -6.87 25.58
C GLU A 138 -18.22 -6.67 25.94
N SER A 139 -18.64 -5.44 26.24
CA SER A 139 -20.05 -5.13 26.48
C SER A 139 -20.94 -5.45 25.27
N LEU A 140 -20.40 -5.42 24.05
CA LEU A 140 -21.14 -5.82 22.84
C LEU A 140 -21.32 -7.32 22.74
N THR A 141 -20.37 -8.11 23.25
CA THR A 141 -20.42 -9.57 23.17
C THR A 141 -21.53 -10.20 24.01
N ALA A 142 -22.09 -9.45 24.97
CA ALA A 142 -23.24 -9.87 25.77
C ALA A 142 -24.59 -9.68 25.06
N GLY A 143 -24.64 -8.96 23.94
CA GLY A 143 -25.86 -8.66 23.19
C GLY A 143 -26.08 -9.54 21.97
N SER A 144 -27.29 -9.49 21.41
CA SER A 144 -27.58 -10.07 20.08
C SER A 144 -26.99 -9.18 18.99
N LEU A 145 -25.85 -9.60 18.45
CA LEU A 145 -25.15 -8.94 17.35
C LEU A 145 -25.40 -9.69 16.03
N SER A 146 -25.39 -8.97 14.90
CA SER A 146 -25.34 -9.61 13.58
C SER A 146 -24.04 -10.43 13.40
N PRO A 147 -24.01 -11.46 12.53
CA PRO A 147 -22.80 -12.25 12.28
C PRO A 147 -21.59 -11.38 11.94
N GLN A 148 -21.76 -10.39 11.07
CA GLN A 148 -20.68 -9.46 10.70
C GLN A 148 -20.18 -8.64 11.89
N MET A 149 -21.07 -8.14 12.76
CA MET A 149 -20.67 -7.41 13.96
C MET A 149 -19.98 -8.31 14.99
N ARG A 150 -20.41 -9.57 15.14
CA ARG A 150 -19.72 -10.55 16.00
C ARG A 150 -18.33 -10.85 15.49
N PHE A 151 -18.17 -11.05 14.17
CA PHE A 151 -16.87 -11.19 13.54
C PHE A 151 -15.98 -9.99 13.84
N SER A 152 -16.40 -8.77 13.48
CA SER A 152 -15.59 -7.56 13.61
C SER A 152 -15.22 -7.28 15.07
N THR A 153 -16.14 -7.50 16.01
CA THR A 153 -15.89 -7.30 17.46
C THR A 153 -14.84 -8.29 17.97
N ASN A 154 -14.98 -9.58 17.65
CA ASN A 154 -14.01 -10.59 18.08
C ASN A 154 -12.66 -10.42 17.38
N ALA A 155 -12.63 -10.10 16.09
CA ALA A 155 -11.39 -9.81 15.35
C ALA A 155 -10.64 -8.61 15.94
N LEU A 156 -11.34 -7.54 16.32
CA LEU A 156 -10.73 -6.38 16.98
C LEU A 156 -10.22 -6.72 18.40
N LEU A 157 -10.96 -7.54 19.16
CA LEU A 157 -10.49 -8.02 20.46
C LEU A 157 -9.24 -8.92 20.33
N THR A 158 -9.15 -9.73 19.27
CA THR A 158 -7.92 -10.48 18.92
C THR A 158 -6.76 -9.53 18.64
N GLU A 159 -6.97 -8.53 17.79
CA GLU A 159 -5.98 -7.51 17.44
C GLU A 159 -5.41 -6.82 18.69
N ILE A 160 -6.28 -6.41 19.61
CA ILE A 160 -5.87 -5.78 20.87
C ILE A 160 -5.04 -6.76 21.71
N ALA A 161 -5.49 -8.01 21.86
CA ALA A 161 -4.78 -9.01 22.65
C ALA A 161 -3.38 -9.33 22.07
N LEU A 162 -3.25 -9.43 20.75
CA LEU A 162 -1.94 -9.63 20.08
C LEU A 162 -1.00 -8.45 20.32
N LYS A 163 -1.50 -7.22 20.22
CA LYS A 163 -0.74 -6.00 20.53
C LYS A 163 -0.23 -5.95 21.97
N GLU A 164 -0.97 -6.55 22.90
CA GLU A 164 -0.58 -6.65 24.32
C GLU A 164 0.32 -7.86 24.63
N GLY A 165 0.67 -8.69 23.64
CA GLY A 165 1.48 -9.89 23.91
C GLY A 165 0.68 -11.11 24.37
N LYS A 166 -0.66 -11.04 24.40
CA LYS A 166 -1.53 -12.02 25.04
C LYS A 166 -2.08 -13.03 24.03
N VAL A 167 -1.29 -14.08 23.75
CA VAL A 167 -1.59 -15.10 22.73
C VAL A 167 -2.86 -15.90 23.05
N ALA A 168 -3.00 -16.43 24.27
CA ALA A 168 -4.16 -17.26 24.62
C ALA A 168 -5.50 -16.49 24.57
N PRO A 169 -5.61 -15.25 25.10
CA PRO A 169 -6.79 -14.42 24.89
C PRO A 169 -7.06 -14.10 23.42
N ALA A 170 -6.02 -13.81 22.63
CA ALA A 170 -6.14 -13.60 21.19
C ALA A 170 -6.71 -14.85 20.49
N PHE A 171 -6.21 -16.04 20.83
CA PHE A 171 -6.69 -17.29 20.25
C PHE A 171 -8.16 -17.53 20.55
N ALA A 172 -8.57 -17.31 21.81
CA ALA A 172 -9.96 -17.48 22.22
C ALA A 172 -10.90 -16.58 21.42
N ARG A 173 -10.53 -15.31 21.20
CA ARG A 173 -11.31 -14.34 20.41
C ARG A 173 -11.29 -14.66 18.91
N LEU A 174 -10.13 -15.03 18.36
CA LEU A 174 -10.00 -15.37 16.95
C LEU A 174 -10.81 -16.62 16.60
N ARG A 175 -10.82 -17.63 17.46
CA ARG A 175 -11.67 -18.80 17.31
C ARG A 175 -13.16 -18.41 17.21
N LEU A 176 -13.61 -17.47 18.05
CA LEU A 176 -14.98 -16.97 17.99
C LEU A 176 -15.26 -16.19 16.70
N ALA A 177 -14.33 -15.36 16.25
CA ALA A 177 -14.45 -14.68 14.95
C ALA A 177 -14.58 -15.68 13.80
N GLY A 178 -13.86 -16.81 13.86
CA GLY A 178 -13.89 -17.86 12.84
C GLY A 178 -15.27 -18.46 12.58
N PHE A 179 -16.16 -18.51 13.59
CA PHE A 179 -17.54 -18.99 13.39
C PHE A 179 -18.38 -18.07 12.51
N ASP A 180 -18.10 -16.78 12.51
CA ASP A 180 -18.83 -15.77 11.73
C ASP A 180 -18.04 -15.30 10.49
N LEU A 181 -16.97 -16.02 10.12
CA LEU A 181 -16.04 -15.65 9.03
C LEU A 181 -16.72 -15.47 7.67
N ALA A 182 -17.76 -16.24 7.37
CA ALA A 182 -18.52 -16.12 6.12
C ALA A 182 -19.20 -14.76 5.94
N ALA A 183 -19.49 -14.04 7.04
CA ALA A 183 -20.01 -12.68 7.03
C ALA A 183 -18.93 -11.64 7.36
N GLY A 184 -17.67 -12.07 7.49
CA GLY A 184 -16.53 -11.28 7.93
C GLY A 184 -15.57 -10.95 6.80
N ASP A 185 -14.38 -10.50 7.21
CA ASP A 185 -13.26 -10.20 6.33
C ASP A 185 -12.24 -11.34 6.39
N GLN A 186 -12.17 -12.12 5.33
CA GLN A 186 -11.27 -13.27 5.22
C GLN A 186 -9.80 -12.89 5.31
N GLU A 187 -9.42 -11.79 4.66
CA GLU A 187 -8.03 -11.33 4.63
C GLU A 187 -7.57 -10.88 6.02
N TRP A 188 -8.41 -10.11 6.73
CA TRP A 188 -8.11 -9.70 8.09
C TRP A 188 -8.03 -10.89 9.06
N PHE A 189 -8.91 -11.89 8.90
CA PHE A 189 -8.85 -13.10 9.71
C PHE A 189 -7.55 -13.88 9.50
N ASP A 190 -7.13 -14.05 8.24
CA ASP A 190 -5.91 -14.78 7.91
C ASP A 190 -4.64 -14.03 8.38
N ASP A 191 -4.63 -12.70 8.31
CA ASP A 191 -3.56 -11.88 8.90
C ASP A 191 -3.48 -12.06 10.43
N LEU A 192 -4.61 -11.96 11.14
CA LEU A 192 -4.65 -12.19 12.59
C LEU A 192 -4.19 -13.60 12.96
N LYS A 193 -4.63 -14.63 12.20
CA LYS A 193 -4.19 -16.01 12.36
C LYS A 193 -2.69 -16.15 12.19
N SER A 194 -2.13 -15.54 11.15
CA SER A 194 -0.69 -15.56 10.86
C SER A 194 0.13 -14.90 11.98
N ARG A 195 -0.25 -13.69 12.42
CA ARG A 195 0.42 -12.99 13.52
C ARG A 195 0.35 -13.78 14.82
N LEU A 196 -0.81 -14.38 15.13
CA LEU A 196 -1.00 -15.20 16.31
C LEU A 196 -0.02 -16.38 16.36
N VAL A 197 0.07 -17.17 15.29
CA VAL A 197 0.97 -18.34 15.26
C VAL A 197 2.45 -17.96 15.20
N GLN A 198 2.78 -16.79 14.67
CA GLN A 198 4.16 -16.29 14.66
C GLN A 198 4.60 -15.79 16.03
N GLN A 199 3.71 -15.16 16.78
CA GLN A 199 3.98 -14.60 18.10
C GLN A 199 3.97 -15.65 19.23
N ALA A 200 3.19 -16.72 19.06
CA ALA A 200 3.08 -17.80 20.03
C ALA A 200 4.41 -18.56 20.22
N THR A 201 4.74 -18.85 21.47
CA THR A 201 5.83 -19.76 21.83
C THR A 201 5.46 -21.22 21.54
N SER A 202 6.45 -22.12 21.40
CA SER A 202 6.19 -23.55 21.21
C SER A 202 5.29 -24.13 22.31
N GLN A 203 5.52 -23.71 23.57
CA GLN A 203 4.72 -24.17 24.71
C GLN A 203 3.27 -23.70 24.62
N GLU A 204 3.03 -22.44 24.25
CA GLU A 204 1.67 -21.93 24.06
C GLU A 204 0.95 -22.61 22.89
N LEU A 205 1.66 -22.85 21.78
CA LEU A 205 1.13 -23.57 20.63
C LEU A 205 0.68 -25.00 21.01
N GLU A 206 1.49 -25.73 21.76
CA GLU A 206 1.17 -27.07 22.25
C GLU A 206 -0.05 -27.04 23.18
N GLN A 207 -0.03 -26.17 24.20
CA GLN A 207 -1.14 -26.02 25.14
C GLN A 207 -2.46 -25.67 24.45
N LEU A 208 -2.45 -24.75 23.50
CA LEU A 208 -3.64 -24.34 22.77
C LEU A 208 -4.13 -25.43 21.81
N ALA A 209 -3.21 -26.11 21.11
CA ALA A 209 -3.55 -27.20 20.20
C ALA A 209 -4.14 -28.41 20.94
N ASP A 210 -3.76 -28.63 22.19
CA ASP A 210 -4.32 -29.67 23.06
C ASP A 210 -5.65 -29.26 23.68
N LEU A 211 -5.74 -28.04 24.21
CA LEU A 211 -6.96 -27.54 24.84
C LEU A 211 -8.12 -27.40 23.85
N TYR A 212 -7.84 -26.99 22.62
CA TYR A 212 -8.84 -26.75 21.57
C TYR A 212 -8.70 -27.74 20.43
N ARG A 213 -8.71 -29.04 20.77
CA ARG A 213 -8.32 -30.13 19.87
C ARG A 213 -9.01 -30.10 18.50
N ASP A 214 -10.33 -29.88 18.46
CA ASP A 214 -11.11 -30.09 17.24
C ASP A 214 -11.51 -28.78 16.54
N THR A 215 -10.82 -27.67 16.87
CA THR A 215 -11.11 -26.38 16.27
C THR A 215 -10.31 -26.20 14.99
N PRO A 216 -10.88 -25.70 13.87
CA PRO A 216 -10.14 -25.51 12.62
C PRO A 216 -8.86 -24.67 12.78
N LEU A 217 -8.88 -23.71 13.71
CA LEU A 217 -7.72 -22.86 14.02
C LEU A 217 -6.53 -23.66 14.59
N SER A 218 -6.77 -24.82 15.21
CA SER A 218 -5.72 -25.71 15.73
C SER A 218 -4.89 -26.36 14.62
N ALA A 219 -5.40 -26.43 13.39
CA ALA A 219 -4.60 -26.86 12.23
C ALA A 219 -3.39 -25.92 12.02
N ALA A 220 -3.59 -24.60 12.19
CA ALA A 220 -2.53 -23.60 12.09
C ALA A 220 -1.50 -23.71 13.22
N LEU A 221 -1.94 -24.04 14.44
CA LEU A 221 -1.04 -24.27 15.56
C LEU A 221 -0.14 -25.48 15.31
N LEU A 222 -0.74 -26.62 14.95
CA LEU A 222 -0.01 -27.86 14.64
C LEU A 222 0.95 -27.67 13.48
N ALA A 223 0.53 -26.98 12.41
CA ALA A 223 1.40 -26.70 11.27
C ALA A 223 2.59 -25.81 11.63
N ARG A 224 2.41 -24.86 12.55
CA ARG A 224 3.52 -24.06 13.07
C ARG A 224 4.47 -24.91 13.92
N LEU A 225 3.95 -25.78 14.77
CA LEU A 225 4.77 -26.73 15.56
C LEU A 225 5.60 -27.66 14.67
N VAL A 226 5.02 -28.17 13.56
CA VAL A 226 5.75 -28.96 12.56
C VAL A 226 6.93 -28.16 12.01
N ARG A 227 6.72 -26.91 11.56
CA ARG A 227 7.79 -26.07 10.99
C ARG A 227 8.88 -25.77 12.02
N LEU A 228 8.50 -25.39 13.24
CA LEU A 228 9.47 -25.11 14.33
C LEU A 228 10.31 -26.35 14.67
N ALA A 229 9.69 -27.53 14.71
CA ALA A 229 10.41 -28.78 14.95
C ALA A 229 11.36 -29.13 13.79
N GLN A 230 10.96 -28.90 12.54
CA GLN A 230 11.81 -29.07 11.36
C GLN A 230 13.01 -28.13 11.35
N GLU A 231 12.80 -26.83 11.63
CA GLU A 231 13.84 -25.80 11.73
C GLU A 231 14.89 -26.15 12.80
N GLN A 232 14.46 -26.79 13.89
CA GLN A 232 15.32 -27.22 15.00
C GLN A 232 15.88 -28.64 14.85
N GLY A 233 15.62 -29.32 13.73
CA GLY A 233 16.06 -30.71 13.50
C GLY A 233 15.36 -31.78 14.35
N ARG A 234 14.31 -31.43 15.10
CA ARG A 234 13.51 -32.33 15.95
C ARG A 234 12.57 -33.18 15.10
N THR A 235 13.15 -34.16 14.42
CA THR A 235 12.45 -34.97 13.40
C THR A 235 11.31 -35.83 13.97
N GLN A 236 11.44 -36.30 15.21
CA GLN A 236 10.38 -37.08 15.88
C GLN A 236 9.15 -36.22 16.17
N ASP A 237 9.36 -35.07 16.81
CA ASP A 237 8.28 -34.12 17.16
C ASP A 237 7.56 -33.61 15.89
N ALA A 238 8.33 -33.27 14.84
CA ALA A 238 7.76 -32.86 13.57
C ALA A 238 6.83 -33.93 12.97
N ARG A 239 7.21 -35.21 13.06
CA ARG A 239 6.38 -36.33 12.60
C ARG A 239 5.14 -36.51 13.48
N GLN A 240 5.29 -36.41 14.80
CA GLN A 240 4.17 -36.51 15.73
C GLN A 240 3.11 -35.44 15.44
N TRP A 241 3.51 -34.17 15.32
CA TRP A 241 2.59 -33.07 15.04
C TRP A 241 2.01 -33.14 13.63
N LEU A 242 2.78 -33.61 12.64
CA LEU A 242 2.27 -33.81 11.29
C LEU A 242 1.22 -34.94 11.24
N ASN A 243 1.42 -36.02 11.99
CA ASN A 243 0.42 -37.09 12.09
C ASN A 243 -0.84 -36.58 12.79
N ALA A 244 -0.70 -35.84 13.90
CA ALA A 244 -1.85 -35.22 14.56
C ALA A 244 -2.62 -34.27 13.61
N LEU A 245 -1.92 -33.50 12.79
CA LEU A 245 -2.53 -32.62 11.79
C LEU A 245 -3.27 -33.41 10.71
N LYS A 246 -2.68 -34.50 10.19
CA LYS A 246 -3.30 -35.39 9.20
C LYS A 246 -4.56 -36.07 9.72
N GLU A 247 -4.52 -36.55 10.97
CA GLU A 247 -5.63 -37.26 11.59
C GLU A 247 -6.78 -36.32 11.93
N ARG A 248 -6.48 -35.14 12.50
CA ARG A 248 -7.50 -34.20 12.98
C ARG A 248 -8.04 -33.29 11.88
N PHE A 249 -7.22 -32.95 10.89
CA PHE A 249 -7.55 -31.95 9.87
C PHE A 249 -7.07 -32.35 8.46
N PRO A 250 -7.54 -33.50 7.93
CA PRO A 250 -7.07 -34.07 6.66
C PRO A 250 -7.27 -33.15 5.44
N ASP A 251 -8.28 -32.28 5.47
CA ASP A 251 -8.60 -31.37 4.36
C ASP A 251 -8.12 -29.93 4.59
N SER A 252 -7.36 -29.67 5.67
CA SER A 252 -6.94 -28.31 6.02
C SER A 252 -5.96 -27.72 4.99
N PRO A 253 -6.07 -26.41 4.69
CA PRO A 253 -5.08 -25.74 3.84
C PRO A 253 -3.68 -25.79 4.46
N GLU A 254 -3.58 -25.82 5.79
CA GLU A 254 -2.33 -25.97 6.52
C GLU A 254 -1.63 -27.31 6.22
N LEU A 255 -2.38 -28.41 6.21
CA LEU A 255 -1.84 -29.72 5.82
C LEU A 255 -1.43 -29.72 4.36
N GLN A 256 -2.31 -29.25 3.46
CA GLN A 256 -2.03 -29.17 2.03
C GLN A 256 -0.73 -28.40 1.75
N ASN A 257 -0.53 -27.27 2.44
CA ASN A 257 0.69 -26.47 2.31
C ASN A 257 1.96 -27.17 2.82
N LEU A 258 1.84 -28.03 3.83
CA LEU A 258 2.97 -28.80 4.37
C LEU A 258 3.28 -30.06 3.53
N THR A 259 2.27 -30.70 2.95
CA THR A 259 2.42 -31.95 2.19
C THR A 259 2.50 -31.74 0.69
N ARG A 260 2.26 -30.51 0.20
CA ARG A 260 2.44 -30.15 -1.21
C ARG A 260 3.83 -30.63 -1.64
N PRO A 261 3.91 -31.51 -2.67
CA PRO A 261 5.18 -32.07 -3.11
C PRO A 261 6.17 -30.93 -3.31
N VAL A 262 7.31 -31.06 -2.64
CA VAL A 262 8.41 -30.10 -2.60
C VAL A 262 9.10 -29.95 -3.99
N GLY A 263 8.45 -30.39 -5.08
CA GLY A 263 8.93 -30.28 -6.45
C GLY A 263 8.85 -28.89 -7.07
N ARG A 264 8.31 -27.89 -6.36
CA ARG A 264 8.38 -26.48 -6.76
C ARG A 264 9.05 -25.67 -5.66
N ARG A 265 10.37 -25.52 -5.74
CA ARG A 265 11.16 -24.65 -4.83
C ARG A 265 12.04 -23.65 -5.55
N ALA A 266 12.22 -23.80 -6.86
CA ALA A 266 13.16 -22.97 -7.60
C ALA A 266 12.49 -21.67 -8.04
N VAL A 267 13.11 -20.56 -7.68
CA VAL A 267 12.84 -19.24 -8.28
C VAL A 267 13.96 -18.97 -9.29
N VAL A 268 13.59 -18.63 -10.51
CA VAL A 268 14.59 -18.34 -11.56
C VAL A 268 14.94 -16.88 -11.52
N CYS A 269 16.23 -16.57 -11.49
CA CYS A 269 16.75 -15.22 -11.49
C CYS A 269 17.34 -14.93 -12.88
N LEU A 270 16.67 -14.05 -13.64
CA LEU A 270 17.11 -13.56 -14.94
C LEU A 270 17.96 -12.31 -14.75
N LEU A 271 19.29 -12.47 -14.80
CA LEU A 271 20.26 -11.40 -14.59
C LEU A 271 21.20 -11.31 -15.80
N PRO A 272 21.70 -10.12 -16.16
CA PRO A 272 22.79 -10.01 -17.14
C PRO A 272 24.08 -10.49 -16.48
N LEU A 273 24.46 -11.73 -16.71
CA LEU A 273 25.68 -12.37 -16.19
C LEU A 273 26.82 -12.31 -17.20
N SER A 274 26.52 -11.93 -18.46
CA SER A 274 27.47 -11.65 -19.53
C SER A 274 27.26 -10.24 -20.14
N GLY A 275 28.16 -9.82 -21.04
CA GLY A 275 28.11 -8.52 -21.70
C GLY A 275 28.39 -7.32 -20.80
N ASP A 276 27.96 -6.13 -21.24
CA ASP A 276 28.29 -4.85 -20.60
C ASP A 276 27.73 -4.70 -19.18
N PHE A 277 26.63 -5.38 -18.87
CA PHE A 277 25.97 -5.33 -17.56
C PHE A 277 26.36 -6.49 -16.62
N ALA A 278 27.35 -7.31 -17.00
CA ALA A 278 27.74 -8.51 -16.26
C ALA A 278 28.17 -8.23 -14.81
N GLU A 279 28.87 -7.12 -14.57
CA GLU A 279 29.31 -6.76 -13.23
C GLU A 279 28.12 -6.44 -12.31
N ALA A 280 27.15 -5.65 -12.81
CA ALA A 280 25.93 -5.34 -12.09
C ALA A 280 25.13 -6.61 -11.78
N GLY A 281 24.96 -7.51 -12.75
CA GLY A 281 24.28 -8.79 -12.54
C GLY A 281 24.97 -9.68 -11.51
N ARG A 282 26.32 -9.73 -11.49
CA ARG A 282 27.07 -10.47 -10.47
C ARG A 282 26.86 -9.91 -9.06
N LYS A 283 26.86 -8.58 -8.90
CA LYS A 283 26.58 -7.93 -7.60
C LYS A 283 25.16 -8.24 -7.10
N VAL A 284 24.16 -8.18 -7.99
CA VAL A 284 22.78 -8.57 -7.65
C VAL A 284 22.69 -10.05 -7.27
N LYS A 285 23.36 -10.93 -8.03
CA LYS A 285 23.43 -12.38 -7.74
C LYS A 285 23.99 -12.65 -6.35
N GLN A 286 25.08 -11.99 -5.95
CA GLN A 286 25.67 -12.14 -4.60
C GLN A 286 24.68 -11.77 -3.49
N GLY A 287 23.97 -10.65 -3.63
CA GLY A 287 22.94 -10.23 -2.67
C GLY A 287 21.78 -11.24 -2.58
N MET A 288 21.33 -11.77 -3.73
CA MET A 288 20.28 -12.78 -3.79
C MET A 288 20.68 -14.10 -3.14
N GLU A 289 21.91 -14.58 -3.38
CA GLU A 289 22.43 -15.81 -2.77
C GLU A 289 22.49 -15.71 -1.25
N LEU A 290 22.92 -14.56 -0.72
CA LEU A 290 22.94 -14.30 0.72
C LEU A 290 21.53 -14.35 1.32
N ALA A 291 20.55 -13.73 0.65
CA ALA A 291 19.16 -13.73 1.09
C ALA A 291 18.53 -15.14 1.03
N ALA A 292 18.82 -15.91 -0.02
CA ALA A 292 18.28 -17.26 -0.22
C ALA A 292 18.72 -18.23 0.88
N GLN A 293 19.97 -18.14 1.34
CA GLN A 293 20.48 -18.95 2.44
C GLN A 293 19.72 -18.72 3.75
N ALA A 294 19.29 -17.48 4.01
CA ALA A 294 18.48 -17.15 5.18
C ALA A 294 17.01 -17.59 5.04
N GLY A 295 16.48 -17.61 3.81
CA GLY A 295 15.06 -17.86 3.53
C GLY A 295 14.68 -19.30 3.16
N GLY A 296 15.64 -20.19 2.89
CA GLY A 296 15.37 -21.59 2.53
C GLY A 296 14.71 -21.80 1.15
N VAL A 297 14.92 -20.84 0.24
CA VAL A 297 14.45 -20.85 -1.16
C VAL A 297 15.61 -21.26 -2.09
N GLU A 298 15.34 -22.09 -3.10
CA GLU A 298 16.33 -22.42 -4.12
C GLU A 298 16.31 -21.37 -5.22
N LEU A 299 17.45 -20.75 -5.52
CA LEU A 299 17.59 -19.81 -6.63
C LEU A 299 18.36 -20.47 -7.78
N GLN A 300 17.81 -20.38 -8.98
CA GLN A 300 18.50 -20.78 -10.20
C GLN A 300 18.76 -19.55 -11.06
N PHE A 301 20.04 -19.27 -11.33
CA PHE A 301 20.43 -18.09 -12.10
C PHE A 301 20.58 -18.45 -13.57
N GLN A 302 19.98 -17.63 -14.43
CA GLN A 302 20.16 -17.73 -15.88
C GLN A 302 20.55 -16.36 -16.44
N ASP A 303 21.47 -16.40 -17.42
CA ASP A 303 21.88 -15.19 -18.12
C ASP A 303 20.72 -14.66 -18.97
N CYS A 304 20.45 -13.36 -18.84
CA CYS A 304 19.39 -12.69 -19.59
C CYS A 304 20.04 -11.84 -20.69
N PRO A 305 19.89 -12.20 -21.99
CA PRO A 305 20.48 -11.45 -23.08
C PRO A 305 19.90 -10.03 -23.12
N ALA A 306 20.69 -9.03 -23.53
CA ALA A 306 20.25 -7.65 -23.72
C ALA A 306 19.39 -7.48 -24.99
N ASP A 307 18.43 -8.39 -25.20
CA ASP A 307 17.52 -8.43 -26.33
C ASP A 307 16.08 -8.73 -25.85
N PRO A 308 15.10 -7.84 -26.09
CA PRO A 308 13.75 -8.00 -25.56
C PRO A 308 13.02 -9.25 -26.08
N GLU A 309 13.25 -9.67 -27.32
CA GLU A 309 12.57 -10.83 -27.91
C GLU A 309 13.12 -12.15 -27.33
N ALA A 310 14.44 -12.25 -27.22
CA ALA A 310 15.12 -13.38 -26.58
C ALA A 310 14.77 -13.47 -25.10
N ALA A 311 14.69 -12.34 -24.38
CA ALA A 311 14.24 -12.32 -22.99
C ALA A 311 12.79 -12.81 -22.85
N ALA A 312 11.88 -12.35 -23.72
CA ALA A 312 10.49 -12.82 -23.72
C ALA A 312 10.36 -14.31 -24.08
N LYS A 313 11.20 -14.82 -24.98
CA LYS A 313 11.27 -16.24 -25.33
C LYS A 313 11.71 -17.06 -24.11
N LEU A 314 12.78 -16.64 -23.44
CA LEU A 314 13.28 -17.29 -22.23
C LEU A 314 12.21 -17.35 -21.14
N VAL A 315 11.50 -16.25 -20.89
CA VAL A 315 10.39 -16.21 -19.91
C VAL A 315 9.28 -17.21 -20.27
N ARG A 316 8.91 -17.34 -21.56
CA ARG A 316 7.91 -18.31 -22.00
C ARG A 316 8.34 -19.75 -21.75
N GLU A 317 9.61 -20.07 -22.01
CA GLU A 317 10.18 -21.40 -21.73
C GLU A 317 10.18 -21.72 -20.23
N LEU A 318 10.54 -20.74 -19.40
CA LEU A 318 10.51 -20.87 -17.93
C LEU A 318 9.08 -21.05 -17.40
N ALA A 319 8.10 -20.33 -17.95
CA ALA A 319 6.70 -20.46 -17.55
C ALA A 319 6.12 -21.86 -17.83
N GLN A 320 6.61 -22.52 -18.88
CA GLN A 320 6.21 -23.88 -19.24
C GLN A 320 6.93 -24.97 -18.43
N THR A 321 7.93 -24.60 -17.64
CA THR A 321 8.78 -25.54 -16.92
C THR A 321 8.17 -25.90 -15.55
N PRO A 322 7.81 -27.18 -15.28
CA PRO A 322 6.91 -27.54 -14.17
C PRO A 322 7.38 -27.22 -12.74
N HIS A 323 8.67 -26.98 -12.51
CA HIS A 323 9.28 -26.80 -11.18
C HIS A 323 9.50 -25.34 -10.75
N TYR A 324 9.30 -24.35 -11.62
CA TYR A 324 9.52 -22.94 -11.27
C TYR A 324 8.31 -22.29 -10.60
N LEU A 325 8.56 -21.59 -9.50
CA LEU A 325 7.54 -20.87 -8.72
C LEU A 325 7.28 -19.46 -9.23
N ALA A 326 8.37 -18.78 -9.60
CA ALA A 326 8.37 -17.38 -9.99
C ALA A 326 9.68 -17.07 -10.73
N ILE A 327 9.69 -15.91 -11.37
CA ILE A 327 10.86 -15.34 -12.02
C ILE A 327 11.21 -14.03 -11.30
N ILE A 328 12.48 -13.81 -10.96
CA ILE A 328 13.01 -12.52 -10.52
C ILE A 328 13.89 -11.96 -11.63
N GLY A 329 13.62 -10.74 -12.07
CA GLY A 329 14.25 -10.11 -13.23
C GLY A 329 13.23 -9.71 -14.30
N PRO A 330 13.69 -9.21 -15.46
CA PRO A 330 15.08 -8.88 -15.77
C PRO A 330 15.57 -7.64 -15.00
N LEU A 331 16.88 -7.43 -15.00
CA LEU A 331 17.53 -6.23 -14.44
C LEU A 331 17.51 -5.03 -15.41
N THR A 332 17.51 -5.28 -16.72
CA THR A 332 17.64 -4.24 -17.74
C THR A 332 16.28 -3.68 -18.18
N SER A 333 16.18 -2.36 -18.30
CA SER A 333 14.93 -1.67 -18.71
C SER A 333 14.47 -2.00 -20.14
N GLY A 334 15.40 -2.39 -21.03
CA GLY A 334 15.07 -2.82 -22.40
C GLY A 334 14.20 -4.08 -22.44
N ASN A 335 14.49 -5.04 -21.57
CA ASN A 335 13.82 -6.35 -21.55
C ASN A 335 12.52 -6.35 -20.74
N ALA A 336 12.38 -5.42 -19.79
CA ALA A 336 11.37 -5.44 -18.75
C ALA A 336 9.94 -5.62 -19.27
N GLN A 337 9.53 -4.84 -20.28
CA GLN A 337 8.15 -4.88 -20.79
C GLN A 337 7.83 -6.20 -21.51
N ALA A 338 8.78 -6.70 -22.31
CA ALA A 338 8.60 -7.93 -23.08
C ALA A 338 8.57 -9.16 -22.16
N ALA A 339 9.46 -9.19 -21.15
CA ALA A 339 9.46 -10.20 -20.10
C ALA A 339 8.17 -10.18 -19.27
N ALA A 340 7.69 -9.01 -18.87
CA ALA A 340 6.45 -8.84 -18.11
C ALA A 340 5.22 -9.39 -18.84
N LYS A 341 5.08 -9.03 -20.12
CA LYS A 341 3.99 -9.55 -20.97
C LYS A 341 4.07 -11.07 -21.08
N ALA A 342 5.24 -11.61 -21.38
CA ALA A 342 5.47 -13.05 -21.49
C ALA A 342 5.14 -13.81 -20.19
N ALA A 343 5.51 -13.27 -19.02
CA ALA A 343 5.25 -13.89 -17.73
C ALA A 343 3.74 -13.92 -17.41
N GLN A 344 3.05 -12.80 -17.67
CA GLN A 344 1.60 -12.71 -17.50
C GLN A 344 0.86 -13.70 -18.40
N GLU A 345 1.24 -13.79 -19.67
CA GLU A 345 0.67 -14.74 -20.64
C GLU A 345 0.96 -16.20 -20.25
N GLY A 346 2.16 -16.46 -19.73
CA GLY A 346 2.60 -17.79 -19.29
C GLY A 346 2.06 -18.22 -17.92
N GLY A 347 1.38 -17.34 -17.18
CA GLY A 347 0.82 -17.66 -15.86
C GLY A 347 1.86 -17.83 -14.75
N ILE A 348 3.06 -17.23 -14.90
CA ILE A 348 4.13 -17.29 -13.88
C ILE A 348 4.35 -15.91 -13.25
N PRO A 349 4.40 -15.79 -11.90
CA PRO A 349 4.72 -14.53 -11.25
C PRO A 349 6.11 -14.01 -11.65
N LEU A 350 6.19 -12.70 -11.94
CA LEU A 350 7.43 -12.00 -12.27
C LEU A 350 7.67 -10.87 -11.28
N LEU A 351 8.84 -10.85 -10.63
CA LEU A 351 9.33 -9.71 -9.87
C LEU A 351 10.40 -8.98 -10.66
N CYS A 352 10.03 -7.89 -11.34
CA CYS A 352 10.93 -7.11 -12.18
C CYS A 352 11.91 -6.26 -11.36
N LEU A 353 13.17 -6.25 -11.78
CA LEU A 353 14.26 -5.48 -11.16
C LEU A 353 14.67 -4.23 -11.95
N ALA A 354 14.05 -3.99 -13.10
CA ALA A 354 14.41 -2.87 -13.97
C ALA A 354 13.80 -1.55 -13.48
N GLN A 355 14.56 -0.45 -13.59
CA GLN A 355 14.08 0.90 -13.29
C GLN A 355 13.26 1.48 -14.45
N ARG A 356 12.03 1.00 -14.62
CA ARG A 356 11.13 1.41 -15.71
C ARG A 356 9.70 1.61 -15.22
N SER A 357 9.07 2.71 -15.61
CA SER A 357 7.66 2.95 -15.31
C SER A 357 6.74 2.05 -16.16
N GLY A 358 5.61 1.64 -15.60
CA GLY A 358 4.52 0.98 -16.34
C GLY A 358 4.67 -0.54 -16.56
N VAL A 359 5.74 -1.16 -16.04
CA VAL A 359 5.96 -2.61 -16.19
C VAL A 359 4.82 -3.43 -15.58
N THR A 360 4.31 -3.01 -14.42
CA THR A 360 3.19 -3.68 -13.71
C THR A 360 1.86 -3.58 -14.44
N ALA A 361 1.72 -2.70 -15.45
CA ALA A 361 0.51 -2.63 -16.27
C ALA A 361 0.34 -3.86 -17.18
N ALA A 362 1.35 -4.71 -17.31
CA ALA A 362 1.25 -5.97 -18.05
C ALA A 362 0.22 -6.95 -17.44
N GLY A 363 0.01 -6.92 -16.11
CA GLY A 363 -1.04 -7.70 -15.45
C GLY A 363 -0.75 -8.05 -13.99
N HIS A 364 -1.69 -8.77 -13.36
CA HIS A 364 -1.71 -9.05 -11.92
C HIS A 364 -0.62 -10.01 -11.43
N LEU A 365 0.10 -10.69 -12.32
CA LEU A 365 1.24 -11.56 -11.99
C LEU A 365 2.57 -10.80 -12.04
N VAL A 366 2.56 -9.52 -12.42
CA VAL A 366 3.76 -8.71 -12.61
C VAL A 366 3.94 -7.72 -11.48
N PHE A 367 5.01 -7.91 -10.72
CA PHE A 367 5.44 -7.10 -9.61
C PHE A 367 6.75 -6.38 -9.98
N GLN A 368 7.07 -5.30 -9.27
CA GLN A 368 8.30 -4.54 -9.48
C GLN A 368 8.82 -4.02 -8.15
N ILE A 369 10.11 -4.22 -7.88
CA ILE A 369 10.77 -3.77 -6.63
C ILE A 369 11.71 -2.58 -6.85
N ALA A 370 12.17 -2.37 -8.09
CA ALA A 370 13.10 -1.31 -8.41
C ALA A 370 12.44 0.09 -8.36
N LEU A 371 13.22 1.10 -7.95
CA LEU A 371 12.80 2.49 -7.98
C LEU A 371 12.50 2.95 -9.40
N THR A 372 11.23 3.28 -9.66
CA THR A 372 10.85 3.89 -10.94
C THR A 372 11.42 5.32 -11.03
N PRO A 373 11.75 5.82 -12.23
CA PRO A 373 12.19 7.20 -12.43
C PRO A 373 11.31 8.24 -11.71
N ARG A 374 9.98 8.07 -11.81
CA ARG A 374 9.01 8.96 -11.18
C ARG A 374 9.06 8.90 -9.65
N ALA A 375 9.24 7.71 -9.07
CA ALA A 375 9.34 7.58 -7.62
C ALA A 375 10.61 8.26 -7.07
N GLN A 376 11.74 8.09 -7.75
CA GLN A 376 13.02 8.75 -7.40
C GLN A 376 12.88 10.26 -7.44
N VAL A 377 12.46 10.78 -8.60
CA VAL A 377 12.32 12.21 -8.83
C VAL A 377 11.33 12.84 -7.84
N ARG A 378 10.18 12.21 -7.59
CA ARG A 378 9.18 12.71 -6.63
C ARG A 378 9.79 12.98 -5.26
N GLU A 379 10.54 12.03 -4.75
CA GLU A 379 11.14 12.15 -3.43
C GLU A 379 12.28 13.19 -3.43
N LEU A 380 13.07 13.24 -4.50
CA LEU A 380 14.17 14.19 -4.66
C LEU A 380 13.68 15.65 -4.75
N VAL A 381 12.67 15.91 -5.58
CA VAL A 381 12.03 17.23 -5.72
C VAL A 381 11.36 17.63 -4.41
N ARG A 382 10.62 16.71 -3.77
CA ARG A 382 10.01 16.96 -2.46
C ARG A 382 11.06 17.39 -1.45
N PHE A 383 12.16 16.65 -1.31
CA PHE A 383 13.26 17.01 -0.42
C PHE A 383 13.84 18.40 -0.74
N ALA A 384 14.15 18.67 -2.02
CA ALA A 384 14.74 19.94 -2.43
C ALA A 384 13.82 21.13 -2.11
N MET A 385 12.51 21.00 -2.37
CA MET A 385 11.54 22.06 -2.13
C MET A 385 11.22 22.24 -0.64
N THR A 386 10.92 21.15 0.08
CA THR A 386 10.46 21.24 1.47
C THR A 386 11.59 21.47 2.45
N SER A 387 12.73 20.83 2.23
CA SER A 387 13.83 20.79 3.21
C SER A 387 14.95 21.77 2.87
N ARG A 388 15.12 22.10 1.58
CA ARG A 388 16.17 23.04 1.11
C ARG A 388 15.61 24.34 0.55
N GLY A 389 14.29 24.46 0.41
CA GLY A 389 13.63 25.70 -0.06
C GLY A 389 13.83 26.00 -1.54
N ALA A 390 14.35 25.06 -2.33
CA ALA A 390 14.55 25.24 -3.77
C ALA A 390 13.20 25.41 -4.48
N LYS A 391 13.13 26.33 -5.43
CA LYS A 391 11.93 26.58 -6.25
C LYS A 391 12.21 26.55 -7.74
N ARG A 392 13.47 26.80 -8.11
CA ARG A 392 13.92 26.91 -9.50
C ARG A 392 14.98 25.86 -9.74
N PHE A 393 14.81 25.05 -10.77
CA PHE A 393 15.66 23.91 -11.03
C PHE A 393 16.29 24.00 -12.43
N ALA A 394 17.47 23.41 -12.58
CA ALA A 394 18.07 23.12 -13.86
C ALA A 394 18.28 21.61 -14.03
N VAL A 395 18.39 21.16 -15.27
CA VAL A 395 18.76 19.78 -15.60
C VAL A 395 19.99 19.79 -16.49
N PHE A 396 20.94 18.91 -16.19
CA PHE A 396 22.08 18.60 -17.05
C PHE A 396 22.16 17.08 -17.20
N ALA A 397 21.78 16.56 -18.36
CA ALA A 397 21.49 15.13 -18.52
C ALA A 397 22.12 14.51 -19.78
N PRO A 398 22.46 13.21 -19.76
CA PRO A 398 22.96 12.54 -20.95
C PRO A 398 21.87 12.40 -22.00
N GLU A 399 22.23 12.48 -23.28
CA GLU A 399 21.32 12.30 -24.42
C GLU A 399 20.98 10.81 -24.68
N SER A 400 20.60 10.11 -23.62
CA SER A 400 20.25 8.70 -23.62
C SER A 400 18.75 8.49 -23.35
N PRO A 401 18.18 7.30 -23.66
CA PRO A 401 16.82 6.97 -23.23
C PRO A 401 16.62 7.12 -21.71
N TYR A 402 17.65 6.80 -20.92
CA TYR A 402 17.64 6.98 -19.46
C TYR A 402 17.55 8.47 -19.08
N GLY A 403 18.47 9.30 -19.60
CA GLY A 403 18.51 10.74 -19.32
C GLY A 403 17.23 11.46 -19.74
N ARG A 404 16.67 11.12 -20.91
CA ARG A 404 15.39 11.67 -21.38
C ARG A 404 14.22 11.29 -20.46
N ALA A 405 14.14 10.03 -20.02
CA ALA A 405 13.07 9.56 -19.13
C ALA A 405 13.13 10.25 -17.76
N LEU A 406 14.32 10.39 -17.16
CA LEU A 406 14.50 11.05 -15.88
C LEU A 406 14.27 12.57 -16.00
N THR A 407 14.74 13.20 -17.06
CA THR A 407 14.50 14.64 -17.32
C THR A 407 13.01 14.94 -17.46
N GLN A 408 12.27 14.12 -18.21
CA GLN A 408 10.83 14.31 -18.37
C GLN A 408 10.09 14.12 -17.04
N ALA A 409 10.40 13.05 -16.29
CA ALA A 409 9.82 12.84 -14.97
C ALA A 409 10.13 14.00 -14.01
N PHE A 410 11.37 14.51 -14.05
CA PHE A 410 11.81 15.64 -13.24
C PHE A 410 11.05 16.93 -13.54
N LYS A 411 10.89 17.25 -14.83
CA LYS A 411 10.08 18.40 -15.25
C LYS A 411 8.64 18.30 -14.73
N GLU A 412 7.97 17.18 -14.99
CA GLU A 412 6.58 16.96 -14.60
C GLU A 412 6.37 17.11 -13.08
N GLU A 413 7.30 16.59 -12.29
CA GLU A 413 7.20 16.62 -10.84
C GLU A 413 7.52 18.00 -10.25
N VAL A 414 8.53 18.70 -10.80
CA VAL A 414 8.82 20.09 -10.42
C VAL A 414 7.59 20.97 -10.66
N GLU A 415 6.96 20.85 -11.83
CA GLU A 415 5.75 21.59 -12.18
C GLU A 415 4.57 21.20 -11.28
N ALA A 416 4.38 19.90 -11.00
CA ALA A 416 3.31 19.41 -10.14
C ALA A 416 3.42 19.90 -8.69
N GLN A 417 4.64 20.15 -8.19
CA GLN A 417 4.88 20.69 -6.85
C GLN A 417 4.99 22.23 -6.83
N GLY A 418 4.75 22.91 -7.96
CA GLY A 418 4.73 24.37 -8.06
C GLY A 418 6.12 25.02 -8.19
N GLY A 419 7.14 24.23 -8.52
CA GLY A 419 8.46 24.72 -8.89
C GLY A 419 8.56 25.07 -10.38
N VAL A 420 9.73 25.54 -10.81
CA VAL A 420 10.01 25.95 -12.19
C VAL A 420 11.28 25.29 -12.70
N LEU A 421 11.21 24.63 -13.86
CA LEU A 421 12.39 24.21 -14.60
C LEU A 421 12.92 25.40 -15.43
N ALA A 422 14.01 26.02 -14.98
CA ALA A 422 14.55 27.25 -15.53
C ALA A 422 15.57 27.03 -16.65
N ALA A 423 16.27 25.89 -16.65
CA ALA A 423 17.24 25.54 -17.68
C ALA A 423 17.28 24.02 -17.90
N ARG A 424 17.63 23.60 -19.12
CA ARG A 424 17.80 22.19 -19.48
C ARG A 424 18.89 22.11 -20.55
N GLU A 425 20.01 21.53 -20.17
CA GLU A 425 21.14 21.26 -21.05
C GLU A 425 21.40 19.75 -21.11
N THR A 426 22.03 19.30 -22.19
CA THR A 426 22.32 17.88 -22.41
C THR A 426 23.72 17.68 -22.95
N TYR A 427 24.29 16.51 -22.68
CA TYR A 427 25.60 16.09 -23.20
C TYR A 427 25.53 14.70 -23.84
N ALA A 428 26.48 14.38 -24.71
CA ALA A 428 26.55 13.06 -25.34
C ALA A 428 26.91 11.95 -24.31
N PRO A 429 26.32 10.75 -24.38
CA PRO A 429 26.76 9.64 -23.52
C PRO A 429 28.25 9.32 -23.73
N GLY A 430 29.00 9.16 -22.63
CA GLY A 430 30.43 8.89 -22.67
C GLY A 430 31.32 10.12 -22.85
N THR A 431 30.77 11.34 -22.78
CA THR A 431 31.55 12.58 -22.71
C THR A 431 32.54 12.54 -21.53
N GLN A 432 33.78 12.97 -21.79
CA GLN A 432 34.85 13.08 -20.78
C GLN A 432 35.24 14.54 -20.45
N ASP A 433 34.87 15.47 -21.33
CA ASP A 433 35.12 16.90 -21.19
C ASP A 433 33.78 17.62 -21.36
N PHE A 434 33.27 18.21 -20.29
CA PHE A 434 31.96 18.85 -20.27
C PHE A 434 32.05 20.36 -20.54
N THR A 435 33.22 20.90 -20.93
CA THR A 435 33.49 22.34 -20.87
C THR A 435 32.52 23.13 -21.75
N LEU A 436 32.25 22.61 -22.95
CA LEU A 436 31.32 23.22 -23.90
C LEU A 436 29.88 23.14 -23.41
N ASP A 437 29.46 21.96 -22.94
CA ASP A 437 28.09 21.69 -22.51
C ASP A 437 27.75 22.47 -21.22
N LEU A 438 28.71 22.54 -20.28
CA LEU A 438 28.63 23.38 -19.07
C LEU A 438 28.67 24.87 -19.40
N GLY A 439 29.35 25.29 -20.47
CA GLY A 439 29.35 26.68 -20.92
C GLY A 439 27.95 27.21 -21.22
N SER A 440 27.09 26.39 -21.83
CA SER A 440 25.67 26.71 -22.06
C SER A 440 24.90 26.82 -20.74
N LEU A 441 25.12 25.88 -19.81
CA LEU A 441 24.47 25.89 -18.50
C LEU A 441 24.90 27.10 -17.64
N LEU A 442 26.18 27.46 -17.70
CA LEU A 442 26.76 28.64 -17.07
C LEU A 442 26.22 29.93 -17.68
N THR A 443 26.00 29.96 -18.99
CA THR A 443 25.39 31.11 -19.67
C THR A 443 23.92 31.29 -19.25
N ALA A 444 23.19 30.18 -19.07
CA ALA A 444 21.83 30.20 -18.53
C ALA A 444 21.82 30.63 -17.04
N TYR A 445 22.88 30.31 -16.31
CA TYR A 445 23.07 30.74 -14.94
C TYR A 445 23.57 32.19 -14.86
N LYS A 446 22.65 33.14 -14.71
CA LYS A 446 23.01 34.52 -14.40
C LYS A 446 23.14 34.64 -12.88
N PRO A 447 24.31 35.05 -12.35
CA PRO A 447 24.32 35.68 -11.03
C PRO A 447 23.47 36.95 -11.18
N GLY A 448 22.24 36.93 -10.69
CA GLY A 448 21.24 37.95 -11.03
C GLY A 448 21.72 39.37 -10.74
N THR A 449 21.27 40.34 -11.54
CA THR A 449 21.45 41.79 -11.33
C THR A 449 20.77 42.31 -10.06
N GLU A 450 19.91 41.49 -9.44
CA GLU A 450 19.25 41.71 -8.14
C GLU A 450 19.60 40.61 -7.11
N GLY A 451 20.62 39.78 -7.38
CA GLY A 451 21.18 38.83 -6.40
C GLY A 451 20.48 37.48 -6.24
N GLN A 452 19.41 37.16 -6.98
CA GLN A 452 18.82 35.81 -6.97
C GLN A 452 19.37 34.93 -8.12
N PRO A 453 19.73 33.66 -7.85
CA PRO A 453 20.24 32.74 -8.87
C PRO A 453 19.14 32.32 -9.87
N THR A 454 19.50 32.08 -11.15
CA THR A 454 18.52 31.61 -12.16
C THR A 454 17.86 30.28 -11.75
N PHE A 455 18.57 29.45 -10.99
CA PHE A 455 18.09 28.20 -10.40
C PHE A 455 18.84 27.88 -9.10
N ASP A 456 18.16 27.20 -8.17
CA ASP A 456 18.63 26.86 -6.83
C ASP A 456 19.28 25.47 -6.76
N ALA A 457 18.89 24.58 -7.67
CA ALA A 457 19.34 23.20 -7.72
C ALA A 457 19.55 22.71 -9.15
N LEU A 458 20.53 21.83 -9.34
CA LEU A 458 20.87 21.19 -10.61
C LEU A 458 20.69 19.68 -10.50
N PHE A 459 19.85 19.12 -11.36
CA PHE A 459 19.64 17.68 -11.46
C PHE A 459 20.54 17.07 -12.53
N ILE A 460 21.34 16.07 -12.13
CA ILE A 460 22.28 15.33 -12.97
C ILE A 460 21.96 13.83 -12.89
N PRO A 461 21.15 13.29 -13.81
CA PRO A 461 20.78 11.87 -13.80
C PRO A 461 21.87 11.01 -14.47
N ASP A 462 22.96 10.77 -13.75
CA ASP A 462 24.06 9.93 -14.21
C ASP A 462 24.75 9.17 -13.07
N ASP A 463 25.74 8.35 -13.41
CA ASP A 463 26.54 7.58 -12.46
C ASP A 463 27.54 8.44 -11.66
N ALA A 464 28.01 7.87 -10.55
CA ALA A 464 28.88 8.56 -9.61
C ALA A 464 30.18 9.10 -10.25
N PRO A 465 30.91 8.36 -11.12
CA PRO A 465 32.07 8.90 -11.83
C PRO A 465 31.73 10.12 -12.70
N THR A 466 30.63 10.06 -13.47
CA THR A 466 30.21 11.13 -14.36
C THR A 466 29.77 12.37 -13.57
N VAL A 467 28.96 12.18 -12.52
CA VAL A 467 28.56 13.27 -11.63
C VAL A 467 29.79 13.89 -10.96
N ALA A 468 30.75 13.09 -10.49
CA ALA A 468 31.98 13.59 -9.88
C ALA A 468 32.81 14.44 -10.86
N ALA A 469 32.96 13.99 -12.11
CA ALA A 469 33.68 14.73 -13.16
C ALA A 469 32.99 16.08 -13.46
N ILE A 470 31.67 16.08 -13.60
CA ILE A 470 30.88 17.30 -13.82
C ILE A 470 31.03 18.27 -12.63
N VAL A 471 30.98 17.76 -11.40
CA VAL A 471 31.14 18.59 -10.18
C VAL A 471 32.57 19.12 -10.05
N GLU A 472 33.59 18.33 -10.39
CA GLU A 472 34.98 18.77 -10.45
C GLU A 472 35.16 19.92 -11.45
N GLU A 473 34.60 19.79 -12.65
CA GLU A 473 34.75 20.78 -13.70
C GLU A 473 34.05 22.11 -13.38
N MET A 474 32.95 22.07 -12.63
CA MET A 474 32.24 23.29 -12.18
C MET A 474 32.79 23.90 -10.89
N ALA A 475 33.85 23.34 -10.29
CA ALA A 475 34.34 23.74 -8.97
C ALA A 475 34.73 25.23 -8.86
N ASP A 476 35.31 25.79 -9.93
CA ASP A 476 35.71 27.21 -9.99
C ASP A 476 34.59 28.13 -10.51
N SER A 477 33.41 27.58 -10.77
CA SER A 477 32.27 28.31 -11.31
C SER A 477 31.26 28.71 -10.21
N PRO A 478 30.34 29.66 -10.50
CA PRO A 478 29.23 29.97 -9.61
C PRO A 478 28.30 28.78 -9.31
N LEU A 479 28.32 27.72 -10.13
CA LEU A 479 27.53 26.50 -9.92
C LEU A 479 28.09 25.61 -8.80
N SER A 480 29.31 25.84 -8.31
CA SER A 480 29.86 25.08 -7.17
C SER A 480 29.04 25.22 -5.87
N LYS A 481 28.15 26.21 -5.78
CA LYS A 481 27.36 26.52 -4.58
C LYS A 481 25.91 26.05 -4.64
N ILE A 482 25.44 25.55 -5.79
CA ILE A 482 24.05 25.13 -5.94
C ILE A 482 23.85 23.69 -5.43
N LEU A 483 22.62 23.38 -5.05
CA LEU A 483 22.28 22.02 -4.61
C LEU A 483 22.35 21.05 -5.80
N ILE A 484 23.27 20.08 -5.75
CA ILE A 484 23.35 19.03 -6.76
C ILE A 484 22.44 17.86 -6.37
N LEU A 485 21.57 17.49 -7.30
CA LEU A 485 20.60 16.42 -7.18
C LEU A 485 20.97 15.30 -8.16
N GLY A 486 21.14 14.07 -7.67
CA GLY A 486 21.46 12.88 -8.46
C GLY A 486 20.39 11.80 -8.38
N THR A 487 20.50 10.78 -9.22
CA THR A 487 19.72 9.53 -9.10
C THR A 487 20.46 8.55 -8.20
N ASN A 488 19.87 7.38 -7.94
CA ASN A 488 20.54 6.32 -7.18
C ASN A 488 21.88 5.85 -7.81
N LEU A 489 22.16 6.19 -9.08
CA LEU A 489 23.44 5.88 -9.73
C LEU A 489 24.59 6.79 -9.25
N ALA A 490 24.29 7.93 -8.65
CA ALA A 490 25.27 8.82 -8.02
C ALA A 490 25.84 8.26 -6.70
N HIS A 491 25.44 7.04 -6.30
CA HIS A 491 25.92 6.40 -5.08
C HIS A 491 27.47 6.21 -5.12
N PRO A 492 28.22 6.70 -4.11
CA PRO A 492 29.70 6.74 -4.14
C PRO A 492 30.39 5.38 -4.27
N GLY A 493 29.70 4.28 -3.94
CA GLY A 493 30.24 2.92 -4.08
C GLY A 493 30.62 2.52 -5.52
N GLY A 494 30.18 3.27 -6.53
CA GLY A 494 30.60 3.11 -7.93
C GLY A 494 31.80 3.96 -8.35
N ALA A 495 32.28 4.88 -7.49
CA ALA A 495 33.34 5.84 -7.82
C ALA A 495 34.70 5.43 -7.22
N GLN A 496 35.78 5.90 -7.85
CA GLN A 496 37.14 5.75 -7.31
C GLN A 496 37.33 6.64 -6.08
N LYS A 497 38.24 6.28 -5.17
CA LYS A 497 38.52 7.07 -3.95
C LYS A 497 38.79 8.55 -4.22
N LYS A 498 39.46 8.87 -5.35
CA LYS A 498 39.76 10.25 -5.75
C LYS A 498 38.52 11.04 -6.21
N GLU A 499 37.51 10.36 -6.74
CA GLU A 499 36.26 10.94 -7.25
C GLU A 499 35.25 11.20 -6.12
N VAL A 500 35.27 10.38 -5.07
CA VAL A 500 34.33 10.49 -3.93
C VAL A 500 34.33 11.88 -3.29
N LYS A 501 35.49 12.57 -3.24
CA LYS A 501 35.57 13.93 -2.68
C LYS A 501 34.73 14.96 -3.46
N HIS A 502 34.51 14.73 -4.76
CA HIS A 502 33.70 15.60 -5.61
C HIS A 502 32.20 15.29 -5.52
N LEU A 503 31.81 14.20 -4.83
CA LEU A 503 30.42 13.88 -4.56
C LEU A 503 29.93 14.46 -3.22
N GLU A 504 30.80 15.16 -2.48
CA GLU A 504 30.43 15.80 -1.22
C GLU A 504 29.30 16.82 -1.44
N GLY A 505 28.22 16.70 -0.66
CA GLY A 505 27.05 17.56 -0.79
C GLY A 505 26.05 17.17 -1.89
N VAL A 506 26.36 16.20 -2.75
CA VAL A 506 25.41 15.65 -3.73
C VAL A 506 24.31 14.89 -2.99
N VAL A 507 23.04 15.20 -3.30
CA VAL A 507 21.88 14.51 -2.73
C VAL A 507 21.25 13.61 -3.78
N PHE A 508 21.00 12.35 -3.44
CA PHE A 508 20.34 11.39 -4.31
C PHE A 508 19.36 10.51 -3.54
N THR A 509 18.46 9.85 -4.26
CA THR A 509 17.50 8.88 -3.69
C THR A 509 18.02 7.46 -3.80
N ASP A 510 17.79 6.63 -2.79
CA ASP A 510 18.10 5.20 -2.82
C ASP A 510 17.06 4.39 -2.02
N VAL A 511 17.00 3.08 -2.23
CA VAL A 511 16.19 2.12 -1.45
C VAL A 511 16.95 1.52 -0.27
N PHE A 512 18.27 1.65 -0.26
CA PHE A 512 19.13 1.01 0.72
C PHE A 512 20.20 1.97 1.23
N PHE A 513 20.33 2.05 2.56
CA PHE A 513 21.40 2.81 3.21
C PHE A 513 22.10 1.92 4.23
N LYS A 514 23.40 1.64 4.02
CA LYS A 514 24.17 0.75 4.90
C LYS A 514 24.27 1.23 6.35
N GLY A 515 24.14 2.53 6.58
CA GLY A 515 24.18 3.14 7.92
C GLY A 515 22.85 3.14 8.66
N ASP A 516 21.79 2.54 8.08
CA ASP A 516 20.48 2.50 8.72
C ASP A 516 20.50 1.60 9.97
N THR A 517 19.94 2.09 11.08
CA THR A 517 19.89 1.41 12.38
C THR A 517 18.91 0.24 12.45
N LEU A 518 18.12 0.00 11.41
CA LEU A 518 17.20 -1.14 11.35
C LEU A 518 17.95 -2.48 11.54
N PRO A 519 17.50 -3.36 12.47
CA PRO A 519 18.17 -4.63 12.74
C PRO A 519 18.34 -5.53 11.51
N ALA A 520 17.36 -5.52 10.59
CA ALA A 520 17.42 -6.29 9.35
C ALA A 520 18.54 -5.79 8.42
N THR A 521 18.71 -4.47 8.30
CA THR A 521 19.79 -3.85 7.50
C THR A 521 21.14 -4.19 8.09
N GLN A 522 21.33 -4.00 9.40
CA GLN A 522 22.60 -4.30 10.06
C GLN A 522 22.99 -5.77 9.92
N LYS A 523 22.03 -6.68 10.09
CA LYS A 523 22.26 -8.12 9.87
C LYS A 523 22.68 -8.43 8.43
N PHE A 524 22.04 -7.81 7.45
CA PHE A 524 22.41 -7.98 6.04
C PHE A 524 23.82 -7.44 5.75
N VAL A 525 24.13 -6.22 6.19
CA VAL A 525 25.45 -5.59 5.98
C VAL A 525 26.56 -6.45 6.57
N THR A 526 26.43 -6.86 7.83
CA THR A 526 27.42 -7.72 8.49
C THR A 526 27.62 -9.04 7.74
N ALA A 527 26.53 -9.71 7.35
CA ALA A 527 26.62 -10.98 6.64
C ALA A 527 27.23 -10.83 5.23
N PHE A 528 26.95 -9.71 4.56
CA PHE A 528 27.48 -9.41 3.23
C PHE A 528 28.99 -9.12 3.29
N GLU A 529 29.43 -8.28 4.23
CA GLU A 529 30.84 -7.95 4.42
C GLU A 529 31.67 -9.18 4.82
N GLN A 530 31.18 -10.01 5.75
CA GLN A 530 31.85 -11.26 6.14
C GLN A 530 32.09 -12.22 4.95
N ARG A 531 31.19 -12.21 3.96
CA ARG A 531 31.25 -13.11 2.81
C ARG A 531 32.06 -12.56 1.65
N HIS A 532 32.08 -11.24 1.46
CA HIS A 532 32.56 -10.61 0.23
C HIS A 532 33.68 -9.57 0.42
N SER A 533 34.11 -9.29 1.66
CA SER A 533 35.19 -8.33 1.96
C SER A 533 36.55 -9.00 2.22
N ALA A 534 36.82 -10.16 1.62
CA ALA A 534 38.12 -10.84 1.65
C ALA A 534 39.02 -10.42 0.49
#